data_AF-A0A9P0LH07-F1
#
_entry.id   AF-A0A9P0LH07-F1
#
_cell.length_a   1.000
_cell.length_b   1.000
_cell.length_c   1.000
_cell.angle_alpha   90.00
_cell.angle_beta   90.00
_cell.angle_gamma   90.00
#
_symmetry.space_group_name_H-M   'P 1'
#
loop_
_entity.id
_entity.type
_entity.pdbx_description
1 polymer ?
#
loop_
_entity_poly.entity_id
_entity_poly.type
_entity_poly.pdbx_seq_one_letter_code
_entity_poly.pdbx_strand_id
1 'polypeptide(L)'
;MIVTIKNKEMKRSNDVFLKKYPCEIFLRNTHNHSIYISSALKFRPPSQQLQEEFKLLFTKGHSPSTAYSLFKDELYENRNQRYNEIVADGSKCPTLKWVYDLYYQIFKREYGEPTGVEMIVSMENAIKDYNKM
;
A
#
# COMPACT_ATOMS: atom_id res chain seq x y z
N MET A 1 -11.92 20.14 -3.51
CA MET A 1 -10.46 20.39 -3.43
C MET A 1 -10.11 21.42 -4.50
N ILE A 2 -9.30 22.43 -4.19
CA ILE A 2 -8.85 23.42 -5.18
C ILE A 2 -7.50 22.94 -5.71
N VAL A 3 -7.40 22.74 -7.02
CA VAL A 3 -6.12 22.44 -7.68
C VAL A 3 -5.76 23.64 -8.54
N THR A 4 -4.72 24.36 -8.14
CA THR A 4 -4.19 25.48 -8.91
C THR A 4 -3.12 24.96 -9.86
N ILE A 5 -3.47 24.79 -11.13
CA ILE A 5 -2.55 24.24 -12.15
C ILE A 5 -1.41 25.21 -12.45
N LYS A 6 -1.67 26.52 -12.35
CA LYS A 6 -0.66 27.55 -12.52
C LYS A 6 -0.82 28.64 -11.45
N ASN A 7 0.11 28.67 -10.51
CA ASN A 7 0.12 29.64 -9.41
C ASN A 7 0.69 30.99 -9.88
N LYS A 8 0.19 32.10 -9.33
CA LYS A 8 0.66 33.48 -9.63
C LYS A 8 2.16 33.66 -9.39
N GLU A 9 2.77 32.83 -8.54
CA GLU A 9 4.20 32.89 -8.17
C GLU A 9 5.12 31.97 -8.98
N MET A 10 4.64 31.36 -10.07
CA MET A 10 5.48 30.48 -10.89
C MET A 10 6.64 31.24 -11.57
N LYS A 11 7.87 31.02 -11.09
CA LYS A 11 9.10 31.66 -11.60
C LYS A 11 9.43 31.37 -13.07
N ARG A 12 8.91 30.29 -13.65
CA ARG A 12 9.24 29.81 -15.02
C ARG A 12 8.16 30.12 -16.08
N SER A 13 7.10 30.85 -15.73
CA SER A 13 6.04 31.15 -16.70
C SER A 13 6.14 32.59 -17.20
N ASN A 14 6.34 32.76 -18.52
CA ASN A 14 6.30 34.05 -19.19
C ASN A 14 4.87 34.46 -19.62
N ASP A 15 3.85 33.76 -19.14
CA ASP A 15 2.46 33.99 -19.50
C ASP A 15 1.94 35.27 -18.80
N VAL A 16 1.76 36.33 -19.59
CA VAL A 16 1.35 37.66 -19.10
C VAL A 16 -0.06 37.64 -18.52
N PHE A 17 -0.93 36.75 -19.00
CA PHE A 17 -2.32 36.68 -18.55
C PHE A 17 -2.49 35.95 -17.23
N LEU A 18 -1.52 35.10 -16.85
CA LEU A 18 -1.56 34.30 -15.63
C LEU A 18 -1.69 35.12 -14.34
N LYS A 19 -1.09 36.32 -14.31
CA LYS A 19 -1.14 37.23 -13.15
C LYS A 19 -2.54 37.83 -12.95
N LYS A 20 -3.27 38.04 -14.04
CA LYS A 20 -4.59 38.70 -14.05
C LYS A 20 -5.75 37.70 -14.07
N TYR A 21 -5.55 36.53 -14.69
CA TYR A 21 -6.55 35.48 -14.88
C TYR A 21 -5.94 34.11 -14.58
N PRO A 22 -5.76 33.75 -13.28
CA PRO A 22 -5.32 32.40 -12.94
C PRO A 22 -6.40 31.39 -13.36
N CYS A 23 -5.96 30.24 -13.88
CA CYS A 23 -6.85 29.12 -14.11
C CYS A 23 -7.02 28.34 -12.79
N GLU A 24 -8.19 28.47 -12.18
CA GLU A 24 -8.57 27.76 -10.96
C GLU A 24 -9.51 26.61 -11.33
N ILE A 25 -9.12 25.38 -10.99
CA ILE A 25 -9.99 24.21 -11.16
C ILE A 25 -10.60 23.84 -9.81
N PHE A 26 -11.93 23.93 -9.74
CA PHE A 26 -12.70 23.50 -8.59
C PHE A 26 -13.17 22.05 -8.80
N LEU A 27 -12.47 21.11 -8.15
CA LEU A 27 -12.92 19.72 -8.13
C LEU A 27 -14.00 19.56 -7.06
N ARG A 28 -15.24 19.36 -7.51
CA ARG A 28 -16.38 18.97 -6.69
C ARG A 28 -16.45 17.44 -6.70
N ASN A 29 -16.16 16.82 -5.56
CA ASN A 29 -16.26 15.36 -5.39
C ASN A 29 -17.73 14.95 -5.13
N THR A 30 -18.61 15.27 -6.08
CA THR A 30 -20.03 14.92 -6.04
C THR A 30 -20.26 13.74 -6.96
N HIS A 31 -20.72 12.62 -6.39
CA HIS A 31 -21.10 11.43 -7.14
C HIS A 31 -22.62 11.35 -7.23
N ASN A 32 -23.15 10.87 -8.35
CA ASN A 32 -24.58 10.58 -8.54
C ASN A 32 -24.98 9.21 -7.98
N HIS A 33 -24.04 8.50 -7.35
CA HIS A 33 -24.24 7.21 -6.70
C HIS A 33 -23.44 7.14 -5.39
N SER A 34 -23.80 6.18 -4.54
CA SER A 34 -23.03 5.91 -3.32
C SER A 34 -21.63 5.43 -3.67
N ILE A 35 -20.62 5.98 -3.00
CA ILE A 35 -19.22 5.50 -3.06
C ILE A 35 -18.95 4.37 -2.05
N TYR A 36 -19.94 4.01 -1.24
CA TYR A 36 -19.88 2.91 -0.28
C TYR A 36 -20.43 1.60 -0.87
N ILE A 37 -20.18 1.38 -2.16
CA ILE A 37 -20.54 0.14 -2.86
C ILE A 37 -19.28 -0.69 -3.08
N SER A 38 -19.40 -2.02 -3.03
CA SER A 38 -18.27 -2.96 -3.16
C SER A 38 -17.41 -2.71 -4.41
N SER A 39 -18.04 -2.32 -5.53
CA SER A 39 -17.34 -2.01 -6.78
C SER A 39 -16.41 -0.80 -6.69
N ALA A 40 -16.68 0.15 -5.77
CA ALA A 40 -15.82 1.29 -5.47
C ALA A 40 -14.85 0.99 -4.32
N LEU A 41 -15.33 0.33 -3.26
CA LEU A 41 -14.55 0.03 -2.05
C LEU A 41 -13.33 -0.86 -2.32
N LYS A 42 -13.41 -1.78 -3.29
CA LYS A 42 -12.29 -2.66 -3.66
C LYS A 42 -11.01 -1.94 -4.12
N PHE A 43 -11.13 -0.68 -4.55
CA PHE A 43 -10.00 0.12 -5.02
C PHE A 43 -9.40 1.00 -3.93
N ARG A 44 -9.94 0.98 -2.71
CA ARG A 44 -9.35 1.72 -1.60
C ARG A 44 -7.95 1.17 -1.30
N PRO A 45 -6.97 2.05 -1.06
CA PRO A 45 -5.64 1.60 -0.67
C PRO A 45 -5.73 0.86 0.68
N PRO A 46 -5.01 -0.27 0.84
CA PRO A 46 -4.86 -0.94 2.11
C PRO A 46 -4.43 0.03 3.23
N SER A 47 -5.01 -0.15 4.42
CA SER A 47 -4.70 0.71 5.57
C SER A 47 -3.26 0.50 6.08
N GLN A 48 -2.74 1.50 6.79
CA GLN A 48 -1.41 1.39 7.40
C GLN A 48 -1.35 0.27 8.45
N GLN A 49 -2.42 0.08 9.23
CA GLN A 49 -2.52 -1.01 10.20
C GLN A 49 -2.34 -2.37 9.53
N LEU A 50 -3.03 -2.58 8.41
CA LEU A 50 -2.93 -3.81 7.63
C LEU A 50 -1.50 -4.02 7.10
N GLN A 51 -0.83 -2.95 6.68
CA GLN A 51 0.57 -3.02 6.27
C GLN A 51 1.49 -3.45 7.42
N GLU A 52 1.24 -3.00 8.64
CA GLU A 52 1.99 -3.38 9.84
C GLU A 52 1.73 -4.84 10.25
N GLU A 53 0.48 -5.31 10.16
CA GLU A 53 0.13 -6.72 10.38
C GLU A 53 0.88 -7.65 9.41
N PHE A 54 0.86 -7.35 8.11
CA PHE A 54 1.59 -8.15 7.12
C PHE A 54 3.11 -8.10 7.33
N LYS A 55 3.67 -6.93 7.69
CA LYS A 55 5.09 -6.82 8.07
C LYS A 55 5.45 -7.75 9.21
N LEU A 56 4.63 -7.79 10.25
CA LEU A 56 4.86 -8.67 11.40
C LEU A 56 4.83 -10.16 10.97
N LEU A 57 3.90 -10.55 10.11
CA LEU A 57 3.86 -11.92 9.57
C LEU A 57 5.13 -12.25 8.78
N PHE A 58 5.64 -11.32 7.97
CA PHE A 58 6.87 -11.53 7.23
C PHE A 58 8.09 -11.68 8.15
N THR A 59 8.18 -10.87 9.22
CA THR A 59 9.26 -11.01 10.22
C THR A 59 9.23 -12.35 10.96
N LYS A 60 8.06 -12.99 11.03
CA LYS A 60 7.90 -14.34 11.59
C LYS A 60 8.23 -15.46 10.59
N GLY A 61 8.65 -15.11 9.37
CA GLY A 61 9.04 -16.07 8.34
C GLY A 61 7.90 -16.54 7.43
N HIS A 62 6.71 -15.91 7.48
CA HIS A 62 5.64 -16.24 6.54
C HIS A 62 5.95 -15.72 5.13
N SER A 63 5.62 -16.53 4.12
CA SER A 63 5.64 -16.12 2.72
C SER A 63 4.39 -15.30 2.41
N PRO A 64 4.34 -14.54 1.30
CA PRO A 64 3.15 -13.80 0.90
C PRO A 64 1.87 -14.65 0.87
N SER A 65 1.99 -15.88 0.36
CA SER A 65 0.86 -16.81 0.28
C SER A 65 0.40 -17.27 1.65
N THR A 66 1.32 -17.69 2.53
CA THR A 66 0.94 -18.20 3.85
C THR A 66 0.45 -17.09 4.77
N ALA A 67 1.05 -15.89 4.69
CA ALA A 67 0.59 -14.71 5.41
C ALA A 67 -0.83 -14.31 4.97
N TYR A 68 -1.11 -14.33 3.66
CA TYR A 68 -2.44 -13.98 3.15
C TYR A 68 -3.51 -15.00 3.52
N SER A 69 -3.20 -16.29 3.46
CA SER A 69 -4.12 -17.34 3.91
C SER A 69 -4.43 -17.19 5.39
N LEU A 70 -3.40 -17.06 6.24
CA LEU A 70 -3.58 -16.88 7.69
C LEU A 70 -4.42 -15.64 7.99
N PHE A 71 -4.14 -14.51 7.34
CA PHE A 71 -4.93 -13.29 7.48
C PHE A 71 -6.41 -13.51 7.12
N LYS A 72 -6.68 -14.27 6.05
CA LYS A 72 -8.07 -14.58 5.64
C LYS A 72 -8.78 -15.49 6.63
N ASP A 73 -8.07 -16.48 7.17
CA ASP A 73 -8.62 -17.40 8.16
C ASP A 73 -8.96 -16.63 9.45
N GLU A 74 -8.04 -15.80 9.95
CA GLU A 74 -8.28 -14.92 11.09
C GLU A 74 -9.44 -13.93 10.83
N LEU A 75 -9.53 -13.39 9.62
CA LEU A 75 -10.61 -12.48 9.24
C LEU A 75 -11.97 -13.19 9.26
N TYR A 76 -12.03 -14.45 8.82
CA TYR A 76 -13.23 -15.27 8.81
C TYR A 76 -13.69 -15.58 10.24
N GLU A 77 -12.78 -16.05 11.10
CA GLU A 77 -13.05 -16.38 12.50
C GLU A 77 -13.57 -15.17 13.30
N ASN A 78 -12.94 -14.00 13.12
CA ASN A 78 -13.25 -12.81 13.92
C ASN A 78 -14.50 -12.02 13.47
N ARG A 79 -15.00 -12.22 12.24
CA ARG A 79 -15.98 -11.29 11.62
C ARG A 79 -17.19 -11.98 10.99
N ASN A 80 -17.58 -13.16 11.47
CA ASN A 80 -18.60 -14.05 10.89
C ASN A 80 -19.84 -13.37 10.25
N GLN A 81 -20.42 -12.32 10.86
CA GLN A 81 -21.61 -11.64 10.30
C GLN A 81 -21.34 -10.54 9.26
N ARG A 82 -20.11 -10.00 9.16
CA ARG A 82 -19.73 -8.92 8.23
C ARG A 82 -18.57 -9.28 7.30
N TYR A 83 -18.19 -10.55 7.25
CA TYR A 83 -17.05 -11.02 6.47
C TYR A 83 -17.12 -10.56 5.00
N ASN A 84 -18.27 -10.77 4.34
CA ASN A 84 -18.47 -10.39 2.94
C ASN A 84 -18.28 -8.90 2.67
N GLU A 85 -18.71 -8.05 3.60
CA GLU A 85 -18.55 -6.58 3.48
C GLU A 85 -17.09 -6.17 3.63
N ILE A 86 -16.35 -6.84 4.53
CA ILE A 86 -14.96 -6.53 4.80
C ILE A 86 -14.05 -6.99 3.67
N VAL A 87 -14.30 -8.19 3.12
CA VAL A 87 -13.55 -8.73 1.98
C VAL A 87 -13.74 -7.88 0.71
N ALA A 88 -14.88 -7.19 0.58
CA ALA A 88 -15.16 -6.29 -0.53
C ALA A 88 -14.47 -4.91 -0.42
N ASP A 89 -13.89 -4.56 0.74
CA ASP A 89 -13.22 -3.28 0.98
C ASP A 89 -11.70 -3.45 0.87
N GLY A 90 -11.09 -2.85 -0.16
CA GLY A 90 -9.65 -2.93 -0.40
C GLY A 90 -8.79 -2.34 0.73
N SER A 91 -9.37 -1.42 1.54
CA SER A 91 -8.69 -0.87 2.71
C SER A 91 -8.53 -1.88 3.84
N LYS A 92 -9.40 -2.90 3.88
CA LYS A 92 -9.49 -3.88 4.96
C LYS A 92 -9.04 -5.27 4.52
N CYS A 93 -9.30 -5.64 3.27
CA CYS A 93 -8.87 -6.89 2.68
C CYS A 93 -8.04 -6.58 1.44
N PRO A 94 -6.71 -6.71 1.50
CA PRO A 94 -5.85 -6.38 0.38
C PRO A 94 -5.99 -7.46 -0.70
N THR A 95 -5.55 -7.14 -1.91
CA THR A 95 -5.39 -8.18 -2.94
C THR A 95 -4.13 -9.00 -2.67
N LEU A 96 -4.12 -10.27 -3.06
CA LEU A 96 -2.93 -11.11 -2.97
C LEU A 96 -1.72 -10.48 -3.69
N LYS A 97 -1.96 -9.86 -4.85
CA LYS A 97 -0.93 -9.11 -5.59
C LYS A 97 -0.29 -8.02 -4.72
N TRP A 98 -1.09 -7.25 -3.99
CA TRP A 98 -0.58 -6.22 -3.09
C TRP A 98 0.30 -6.80 -1.98
N VAL A 99 -0.05 -7.98 -1.44
CA VAL A 99 0.75 -8.66 -0.42
C VAL A 99 2.13 -9.07 -0.96
N TYR A 100 2.17 -9.60 -2.19
CA TYR A 100 3.43 -9.89 -2.87
C TYR A 100 4.25 -8.61 -3.12
N ASP A 101 3.62 -7.57 -3.65
CA ASP A 101 4.29 -6.29 -3.93
C ASP A 101 4.86 -5.70 -2.62
N LEU A 102 4.13 -5.76 -1.51
CA LEU A 102 4.59 -5.32 -0.19
C LEU A 102 5.78 -6.15 0.30
N TYR A 103 5.69 -7.48 0.19
CA TYR A 103 6.76 -8.38 0.60
C TYR A 103 8.06 -8.06 -0.15
N TYR A 104 8.01 -7.97 -1.48
CA TYR A 104 9.19 -7.66 -2.28
C TYR A 104 9.72 -6.26 -2.02
N GLN A 105 8.86 -5.27 -1.74
CA GLN A 105 9.33 -3.93 -1.34
C GLN A 105 10.11 -3.97 -0.02
N ILE A 106 9.65 -4.76 0.96
CA ILE A 106 10.34 -4.89 2.26
C ILE A 106 11.63 -5.69 2.10
N PHE A 107 11.56 -6.86 1.46
CA PHE A 107 12.71 -7.72 1.26
C PHE A 107 13.79 -7.05 0.41
N LYS A 108 13.41 -6.34 -0.66
CA LYS A 108 14.36 -5.57 -1.46
C LYS A 108 15.04 -4.46 -0.66
N ARG A 109 14.33 -3.84 0.29
CA ARG A 109 14.89 -2.82 1.16
C ARG A 109 15.86 -3.40 2.21
N GLU A 110 15.58 -4.59 2.72
CA GLU A 110 16.37 -5.21 3.80
C GLU A 110 17.54 -6.03 3.28
N TYR A 111 17.39 -6.70 2.15
CA TYR A 111 18.33 -7.69 1.64
C TYR A 111 18.85 -7.40 0.22
N GLY A 112 18.35 -6.36 -0.43
CA GLY A 112 18.66 -6.08 -1.84
C GLY A 112 17.89 -6.96 -2.82
N GLU A 113 18.36 -7.03 -4.07
CA GLU A 113 17.77 -7.94 -5.06
C GLU A 113 17.94 -9.41 -4.58
N PRO A 114 16.91 -10.27 -4.71
CA PRO A 114 16.97 -11.67 -4.24
C PRO A 114 18.12 -12.50 -4.85
N THR A 115 18.60 -12.12 -6.03
CA THR A 115 19.74 -12.74 -6.74
C THR A 115 21.02 -11.90 -6.64
N GLY A 116 21.00 -10.83 -5.84
CA GLY A 116 22.11 -9.91 -5.66
C GLY A 116 23.12 -10.39 -4.62
N VAL A 117 24.32 -9.83 -4.71
CA VAL A 117 25.41 -10.07 -3.75
C VAL A 117 25.02 -9.68 -2.32
N GLU A 118 24.17 -8.66 -2.16
CA GLU A 118 23.68 -8.16 -0.88
C GLU A 118 22.90 -9.23 -0.08
N MET A 119 22.08 -10.04 -0.75
CA MET A 119 21.35 -11.14 -0.13
C MET A 119 22.30 -12.23 0.38
N ILE A 120 23.34 -12.56 -0.39
CA ILE A 120 24.36 -13.55 0.00
C ILE A 120 25.12 -13.05 1.24
N VAL A 121 25.54 -11.79 1.24
CA VAL A 121 26.25 -11.18 2.38
C VAL A 121 25.36 -11.17 3.63
N SER A 122 24.07 -10.84 3.48
CA SER A 122 23.10 -10.93 4.57
C SER A 122 23.02 -12.36 5.15
N MET A 123 22.91 -13.37 4.29
CA MET A 123 22.85 -14.77 4.71
C MET A 123 24.12 -15.20 5.45
N GLU A 124 25.30 -14.83 4.94
CA GLU A 124 26.58 -15.14 5.60
C GLU A 124 26.68 -14.52 7.00
N ASN A 125 26.21 -13.28 7.17
CA ASN A 125 26.19 -12.61 8.46
C ASN A 125 25.23 -13.31 9.44
N ALA A 126 24.02 -13.67 8.98
CA ALA A 126 23.06 -14.41 9.79
C ALA A 126 23.62 -15.77 10.25
N ILE A 127 24.33 -16.49 9.37
CA ILE A 127 24.99 -17.77 9.71
C ILE A 127 26.10 -17.55 10.76
N LYS A 128 26.92 -16.50 10.60
CA LYS A 128 27.98 -16.17 11.55
C LYS A 128 27.42 -15.82 12.93
N ASP A 129 26.32 -15.09 13.00
CA ASP A 129 25.70 -14.71 14.27
C ASP A 129 25.04 -15.91 14.95
N TYR A 130 24.38 -16.79 14.19
CA TYR A 130 23.84 -18.04 14.73
C TYR A 130 24.94 -18.95 15.31
N ASN A 131 26.07 -19.09 14.61
CA ASN A 131 27.19 -19.93 15.06
C ASN A 131 28.00 -19.33 16.22
N LYS A 132 27.73 -18.07 16.61
CA LYS A 132 28.33 -17.43 17.78
C LYS A 132 27.45 -17.55 19.04
N MET A 133 26.19 -17.96 18.89
CA MET A 133 25.31 -18.35 19.99
C MET A 133 25.59 -19.79 20.41
#